data_AF-A0A9X1W8U0-F1
#
_entry.id   AF-A0A9X1W8U0-F1
#
_cell.length_a   1.000
_cell.length_b   1.000
_cell.length_c   1.000
_cell.angle_alpha   90.00
_cell.angle_beta   90.00
_cell.angle_gamma   90.00
#
_symmetry.space_group_name_H-M   'P 1'
#
loop_
_entity.id
_entity.type
_entity.pdbx_description
1 polymer ?
#
loop_
_entity_poly.entity_id
_entity_poly.type
_entity_poly.pdbx_seq_one_letter_code
_entity_poly.pdbx_strand_id
1 'polypeptide(L)' 'MNTTHLMLLLIVTSFVLMGTGFNFRERNWGVALLALGIMSMLSTLLYKLQITFG' A
#
# COMPACT_ATOMS: atom_id res chain seq x y z
N MET A 1 -19.37 -5.01 -6.72
CA MET A 1 -18.59 -4.02 -5.93
C MET A 1 -17.94 -3.06 -6.90
N ASN A 2 -18.22 -1.75 -6.77
CA ASN A 2 -17.74 -0.75 -7.73
C ASN A 2 -16.23 -0.56 -7.60
N THR A 3 -15.53 -0.42 -8.73
CA THR A 3 -14.06 -0.29 -8.83
C THR A 3 -13.49 0.80 -7.92
N THR A 4 -14.27 1.85 -7.66
CA THR A 4 -13.96 2.95 -6.75
C THR A 4 -13.77 2.48 -5.31
N HIS A 5 -14.60 1.57 -4.80
CA HIS A 5 -14.46 1.03 -3.45
C HIS A 5 -13.21 0.17 -3.32
N LEU A 6 -12.84 -0.56 -4.39
CA LEU A 6 -11.67 -1.43 -4.43
C LEU A 6 -10.37 -0.62 -4.34
N MET A 7 -10.28 0.48 -5.09
CA MET A 7 -9.15 1.42 -5.00
C MET A 7 -9.04 2.09 -3.63
N LEU A 8 -10.18 2.48 -3.05
CA LEU A 8 -10.22 3.13 -1.75
C LEU A 8 -9.75 2.18 -0.64
N LEU A 9 -10.16 0.90 -0.71
CA LEU A 9 -9.67 -0.15 0.19
C LEU A 9 -8.16 -0.35 0.08
N LEU A 10 -7.62 -0.43 -1.14
CA LEU A 10 -6.17 -0.58 -1.36
C LEU A 10 -5.35 0.58 -0.79
N ILE A 11 -5.82 1.81 -0.97
CA ILE A 11 -5.17 3.01 -0.43
C ILE A 11 -5.22 3.02 1.09
N VAL A 12 -6.40 2.80 1.69
CA VAL A 12 -6.57 2.77 3.15
C VAL A 12 -5.72 1.68 3.79
N THR A 13 -5.71 0.48 3.21
CA THR A 13 -4.91 -0.64 3.72
C THR A 13 -3.42 -0.33 3.64
N SER A 14 -2.96 0.27 2.53
CA SER A 14 -1.56 0.67 2.38
C SER A 14 -1.16 1.78 3.36
N PHE A 15 -2.05 2.72 3.64
CA PHE A 15 -1.80 3.81 4.59
C PHE A 15 -1.69 3.30 6.04
N VAL A 16 -2.56 2.36 6.43
CA VAL A 16 -2.50 1.70 7.74
C VAL A 16 -1.21 0.86 7.86
N LEU A 17 -0.81 0.17 6.79
CA LEU A 17 0.43 -0.62 6.77
C LEU A 17 1.68 0.28 6.90
N MET A 18 1.66 1.44 6.25
CA MET A 18 2.74 2.42 6.35
C MET A 18 2.80 3.06 7.76
N GLY A 19 1.64 3.37 8.34
CA GLY A 19 1.52 3.90 9.71
C GLY A 19 1.97 2.89 10.78
N THR A 20 1.62 1.61 10.63
CA THR A 20 2.10 0.55 11.52
C THR A 20 3.60 0.29 11.36
N GLY A 21 4.15 0.34 10.13
CA GLY A 21 5.59 0.32 9.89
C GLY A 21 6.35 1.47 10.54
N PHE A 22 5.76 2.67 10.57
CA PHE A 22 6.31 3.84 11.27
C PHE A 22 6.29 3.69 12.79
N ASN A 23 5.25 3.08 13.36
CA ASN A 23 5.15 2.85 14.81
C ASN A 23 6.18 1.81 15.29
N PHE A 24 6.47 0.79 14.47
CA PHE A 24 7.50 -0.21 14.77
C PHE A 24 8.93 0.20 14.36
N ARG A 25 9.16 1.48 14.01
CA ARG A 25 10.43 1.98 13.45
C ARG A 25 11.66 1.75 14.36
N GLU A 26 11.47 1.66 15.67
CA GLU A 26 12.55 1.38 16.64
C GLU A 26 12.96 -0.10 16.70
N ARG A 27 12.16 -1.01 16.12
CA ARG A 27 12.55 -2.41 15.91
C ARG A 27 13.05 -2.56 14.48
N ASN A 28 14.10 -3.36 14.27
CA ASN A 28 14.64 -3.72 12.93
C ASN A 28 13.57 -4.17 11.90
N TRP A 29 12.37 -4.52 12.35
CA TRP A 29 11.23 -4.94 11.54
C TRP A 29 10.37 -3.77 11.01
N GLY A 30 10.46 -2.59 11.60
CA GLY A 30 9.68 -1.40 11.18
C GLY A 30 10.06 -0.95 9.77
N VAL A 31 11.36 -0.96 9.43
CA VAL A 31 11.84 -0.63 8.08
C VAL A 31 11.32 -1.62 7.04
N ALA A 32 11.23 -2.92 7.38
CA ALA A 32 10.69 -3.93 6.48
C ALA A 32 9.18 -3.76 6.26
N LEU A 33 8.40 -3.44 7.31
CA LEU A 33 6.97 -3.12 7.17
C LEU A 33 6.75 -1.85 6.34
N LEU A 34 7.61 -0.86 6.52
CA LEU A 34 7.54 0.41 5.79
C LEU A 34 7.87 0.20 4.29
N ALA A 35 8.87 -0.62 3.99
CA ALA A 35 9.17 -1.07 2.63
C ALA A 35 8.02 -1.89 2.00
N LEU A 36 7.37 -2.76 2.78
CA LEU A 36 6.16 -3.49 2.36
C LEU A 36 4.99 -2.55 2.06
N GLY A 37 4.79 -1.51 2.88
CA GLY A 37 3.78 -0.47 2.64
C GLY A 37 4.02 0.28 1.31
N ILE A 38 5.28 0.65 1.04
CA ILE A 38 5.66 1.29 -0.23
C ILE A 38 5.46 0.33 -1.41
N MET A 39 5.83 -0.95 -1.27
CA MET A 39 5.60 -1.99 -2.29
C MET A 39 4.11 -2.19 -2.60
N SER A 40 3.26 -2.20 -1.58
CA SER A 40 1.80 -2.28 -1.73
C SER A 40 1.24 -1.08 -2.49
N MET A 41 1.74 0.13 -2.18
CA MET A 41 1.35 1.34 -2.88
C MET A 41 1.81 1.33 -4.35
N LEU A 42 3.03 0.86 -4.62
CA LEU A 42 3.57 0.68 -5.96
C LEU A 42 2.77 -0.35 -6.77
N SER A 43 2.40 -1.47 -6.16
CA SER A 43 1.56 -2.52 -6.75
C SER A 43 0.18 -1.98 -7.13
N THR A 44 -0.42 -1.15 -6.28
CA THR A 44 -1.71 -0.49 -6.57
C THR A 44 -1.60 0.44 -7.79
N LEU A 45 -0.52 1.21 -7.90
CA LEU A 45 -0.26 2.06 -9.06
C LEU A 45 -0.05 1.24 -10.34
N LEU A 46 0.72 0.14 -10.27
CA LEU A 46 0.94 -0.77 -11.39
C LEU A 46 -0.38 -1.40 -11.87
N TYR A 47 -1.22 -1.86 -10.95
CA TYR A 47 -2.53 -2.44 -11.28
C TYR A 47 -3.43 -1.41 -12.00
N LYS A 48 -3.38 -0.16 -11.53
CA LYS A 48 -4.13 0.94 -12.13
C LYS A 48 -3.59 1.32 -13.51
N LEU A 49 -2.27 1.34 -13.67
CA LEU A 49 -1.58 1.55 -14.95
C LEU A 49 -1.95 0.47 -15.95
N GLN A 50 -1.96 -0.79 -15.52
CA GLN A 50 -2.28 -1.92 -16.39
C GLN A 50 -3.74 -1.87 -16.89
N ILE A 51 -4.68 -1.43 -16.04
CA ILE A 51 -6.08 -1.22 -16.44
C ILE A 51 -6.25 0.02 -17.34
N THR A 52 -5.36 1.01 -17.23
CA THR A 52 -5.50 2.30 -17.94
C THR A 52 -4.82 2.27 -19.32
N PHE A 53 -3.70 1.55 -19.45
CA PHE A 53 -2.90 1.45 -20.67
C PHE A 53 -3.00 0.10 -21.38
N GLY A 54 -3.64 -0.89 -20.75
CA GLY A 54 -3.88 -2.23 -21.30
C GLY A 54 -5.31 -2.45 -21.75
#